data_AF-A0A659UNJ2-F1
#
_entry.id   AF-A0A659UNJ2-F1
#
_cell.length_a   1.000
_cell.length_b   1.000
_cell.length_c   1.000
_cell.angle_alpha   90.00
_cell.angle_beta   90.00
_cell.angle_gamma   90.00
#
_symmetry.space_group_name_H-M   'P 1'
#
loop_
_entity.id
_entity.type
_entity.pdbx_description
1 polymer ?
#
loop_
_entity_poly.entity_id
_entity_poly.type
_entity_poly.pdbx_seq_one_letter_code
_entity_poly.pdbx_strand_id
1 'polypeptide(L)'
;KEFSVAVAPEITTNDMTLMIRLAVAGAGITFAMERSFRPWLDRGELVPILESYCPRFAGFYLYYPGRRNLAPKLRALVDHLQRFR
;
A
#
# COMPACT_ATOMS: atom_id res chain seq x y z
N LYS A 1 16.77 12.09 -16.05
CA LYS A 1 17.77 11.04 -16.34
C LYS A 1 17.53 9.94 -15.34
N GLU A 2 17.21 8.74 -15.79
CA GLU A 2 16.96 7.60 -14.89
C GLU A 2 18.26 7.26 -14.14
N PHE A 3 18.16 7.04 -12.83
CA PHE A 3 19.30 6.67 -11.98
C PHE A 3 18.83 5.66 -10.93
N SER A 4 19.74 4.81 -10.50
CA SER A 4 19.50 3.79 -9.48
C SER A 4 20.54 3.93 -8.38
N VAL A 5 20.11 3.71 -7.13
CA VAL A 5 20.95 3.79 -5.94
C VAL A 5 20.82 2.46 -5.18
N ALA A 6 21.94 1.79 -4.97
CA ALA A 6 21.98 0.61 -4.11
C ALA A 6 21.86 1.05 -2.65
N VAL A 7 20.94 0.42 -1.91
CA VAL A 7 20.76 0.63 -0.47
C VAL A 7 21.21 -0.63 0.25
N ALA A 8 22.04 -0.49 1.28
CA ALA A 8 22.38 -1.56 2.20
C ALA A 8 21.40 -1.50 3.40
N PRO A 9 20.35 -2.33 3.44
CA PRO A 9 19.37 -2.26 4.52
C PRO A 9 19.96 -2.79 5.82
N GLU A 10 19.74 -2.07 6.92
CA GLU A 10 20.11 -2.52 8.26
C GLU A 10 19.09 -3.53 8.83
N ILE A 11 17.81 -3.36 8.46
CA ILE A 11 16.72 -4.23 8.89
C ILE A 11 15.88 -4.61 7.66
N THR A 12 15.60 -5.90 7.51
CA THR A 12 14.73 -6.43 6.44
C THR A 12 13.56 -7.21 7.04
N THR A 13 12.35 -6.90 6.59
CA THR A 13 11.14 -7.63 6.98
C THR A 13 10.12 -7.63 5.85
N ASN A 14 9.19 -8.57 5.88
CA ASN A 14 8.02 -8.66 5.00
C ASN A 14 6.71 -8.26 5.72
N ASP A 15 6.79 -7.83 6.98
CA ASP A 15 5.63 -7.37 7.76
C ASP A 15 5.49 -5.85 7.69
N MET A 16 4.42 -5.38 7.03
CA MET A 16 4.14 -3.95 6.87
C MET A 16 3.93 -3.22 8.20
N THR A 17 3.33 -3.89 9.19
CA THR A 17 3.10 -3.28 10.52
C THR A 17 4.43 -3.05 11.22
N LEU A 18 5.35 -4.02 11.14
CA LEU A 18 6.69 -3.88 11.68
C LEU A 18 7.48 -2.77 10.97
N MET A 19 7.40 -2.68 9.64
CA MET A 19 8.03 -1.61 8.86
C MET A 19 7.62 -0.22 9.35
N ILE A 20 6.32 0.00 9.54
CA ILE A 20 5.79 1.30 10.01
C ILE A 20 6.27 1.57 11.44
N ARG A 21 6.20 0.58 12.33
CA ARG A 21 6.65 0.74 13.72
C ARG A 21 8.13 1.09 13.81
N LEU A 22 8.97 0.51 12.95
CA LEU A 22 10.40 0.85 12.87
C LEU A 22 10.61 2.29 12.43
N ALA A 23 9.90 2.75 11.40
CA ALA A 23 9.98 4.15 10.95
C ALA A 23 9.54 5.13 12.06
N VAL A 24 8.43 4.83 12.73
CA VAL A 24 7.92 5.65 13.85
C VAL A 24 8.90 5.66 15.04
N ALA A 25 9.62 4.56 15.27
CA ALA A 25 10.67 4.47 16.28
C ALA A 25 11.98 5.15 15.87
N GLY A 26 12.08 5.73 14.67
CA GLY A 26 13.28 6.41 14.18
C GLY A 26 14.37 5.48 13.65
N ALA A 27 14.05 4.20 13.35
CA ALA A 27 15.02 3.23 12.83
C ALA A 27 15.35 3.43 11.34
N GLY A 28 14.77 4.45 10.68
CA GLY A 28 15.07 4.79 9.29
C GLY A 28 13.82 5.18 8.49
N ILE A 29 13.94 5.09 7.17
CA ILE A 29 12.86 5.38 6.21
C ILE A 29 12.20 4.08 5.75
N THR A 30 10.90 4.14 5.45
CA THR A 30 10.16 2.99 4.94
C THR A 30 9.15 3.41 3.88
N PHE A 31 8.59 2.45 3.15
CA PHE A 31 7.58 2.69 2.13
C PHE A 31 6.44 1.67 2.25
N ALA A 32 5.21 2.14 2.02
CA ALA A 32 3.98 1.35 2.05
C ALA A 32 2.88 2.11 1.29
N MET A 33 1.66 1.57 1.27
CA MET A 33 0.49 2.29 0.75
C MET A 33 0.20 3.52 1.61
N GLU A 34 -0.10 4.67 0.99
CA GLU A 34 -0.34 5.95 1.67
C GLU A 34 -1.35 5.84 2.82
N ARG A 35 -2.45 5.11 2.60
CA ARG A 35 -3.50 4.88 3.61
C ARG A 35 -2.92 4.22 4.88
N SER A 36 -1.91 3.36 4.74
CA SER A 36 -1.24 2.72 5.86
C SER A 36 -0.38 3.67 6.69
N PHE A 37 -0.04 4.88 6.23
CA PHE A 37 0.67 5.88 7.03
C PHE A 37 -0.24 6.94 7.65
N ARG A 38 -1.51 6.98 7.23
CA ARG A 38 -2.42 8.09 7.53
C ARG A 38 -2.50 8.45 9.02
N PRO A 39 -2.67 7.50 9.96
CA PRO A 39 -2.71 7.82 11.38
C PRO A 39 -1.45 8.52 11.90
N TRP A 40 -0.27 8.18 11.37
CA TRP A 40 1.02 8.70 11.84
C TRP A 40 1.39 10.03 11.19
N LEU A 41 1.01 10.21 9.92
CA LEU A 41 1.12 11.49 9.22
C LEU A 41 0.22 12.55 9.84
N ASP A 42 -1.03 12.20 10.14
CA ASP A 42 -2.00 13.12 10.74
C ASP A 42 -1.57 13.57 12.16
N ARG A 43 -0.80 12.73 12.88
CA ARG A 43 -0.22 13.05 14.20
C ARG A 43 1.15 13.75 14.13
N GLY A 44 1.74 13.91 12.94
CA GLY A 44 3.07 14.47 12.76
C GLY A 44 4.22 13.57 13.25
N GLU A 45 3.96 12.29 13.50
CA GLU A 45 4.97 11.30 13.88
C GLU A 45 5.80 10.85 12.68
N LEU A 46 5.24 10.94 11.47
CA LEU A 46 5.92 10.67 10.22
C LEU A 46 5.76 11.87 9.29
N VAL A 47 6.72 12.02 8.37
CA VAL A 47 6.71 13.03 7.30
C VAL A 47 6.93 12.33 5.96
N PRO A 48 6.18 12.69 4.89
CA PRO A 48 6.44 12.15 3.57
C PRO A 48 7.76 12.71 3.03
N ILE A 49 8.53 11.84 2.38
CA ILE A 49 9.76 12.20 1.67
C ILE A 49 9.78 11.52 0.32
N LEU A 50 10.56 12.07 -0.62
CA LEU A 50 10.70 11.51 -1.98
C LEU A 50 9.35 11.36 -2.72
N GLU A 51 8.38 12.24 -2.47
CA GLU A 51 7.03 12.16 -3.04
C GLU A 51 7.04 12.14 -4.59
N SER A 52 8.01 12.79 -5.22
CA SER A 52 8.22 12.75 -6.68
C SER A 52 8.55 11.35 -7.22
N TYR A 53 8.95 10.43 -6.34
CA TYR A 53 9.28 9.04 -6.64
C TYR A 53 8.19 8.05 -6.17
N CYS A 54 7.01 8.54 -5.77
CA CYS A 54 5.87 7.73 -5.35
C CYS A 54 4.76 7.74 -6.41
N PRO A 55 4.87 6.94 -7.49
CA PRO A 55 3.82 6.89 -8.51
C PRO A 55 2.53 6.29 -7.95
N ARG A 56 1.39 6.79 -8.44
CA ARG A 56 0.08 6.20 -8.10
C ARG A 56 -0.04 4.81 -8.73
N PHE A 57 -0.53 3.84 -7.97
CA PHE A 57 -0.90 2.53 -8.50
C PHE A 57 -2.39 2.51 -8.88
N ALA A 58 -2.77 1.66 -9.84
CA ALA A 58 -4.13 1.59 -10.37
C ALA A 58 -5.19 1.05 -9.39
N GLY A 59 -4.81 0.75 -8.14
CA GLY A 59 -5.67 0.14 -7.14
C GLY A 59 -5.64 -1.39 -7.17
N PHE A 60 -6.53 -1.98 -6.38
CA PHE A 60 -6.74 -3.42 -6.34
C PHE A 60 -7.70 -3.88 -7.44
N TYR A 61 -7.45 -5.09 -7.96
CA TYR A 61 -8.32 -5.74 -8.93
C TYR A 61 -9.03 -6.93 -8.29
N LEU A 62 -10.30 -7.13 -8.65
CA LEU A 62 -11.07 -8.30 -8.26
C LEU A 62 -10.98 -9.35 -9.37
N TYR A 63 -10.32 -10.47 -9.10
CA TYR A 63 -10.17 -11.57 -10.05
C TYR A 63 -11.09 -12.75 -9.69
N TYR A 64 -11.88 -13.20 -10.67
CA TYR A 64 -12.73 -14.39 -10.54
C TYR A 64 -12.96 -15.05 -11.92
N PRO A 65 -13.16 -16.38 -11.96
CA PRO A 65 -13.33 -17.12 -13.21
C PRO A 65 -14.72 -16.87 -13.83
N GLY A 66 -14.75 -16.57 -15.14
CA GLY A 66 -15.95 -16.63 -16.00
C GLY A 66 -16.97 -15.51 -15.81
N ARG A 67 -17.24 -14.73 -16.87
CA ARG A 67 -18.27 -13.67 -16.85
C ARG A 67 -19.70 -14.19 -17.11
N ARG A 68 -19.85 -15.36 -17.74
CA ARG A 68 -21.14 -15.81 -18.31
C ARG A 68 -22.09 -16.47 -17.29
N ASN A 69 -21.55 -17.21 -16.32
CA ASN A 69 -22.32 -17.95 -15.31
C ASN A 69 -21.85 -17.65 -13.87
N LEU A 70 -21.78 -16.37 -13.50
CA LEU A 70 -21.49 -15.94 -12.13
C LEU A 70 -22.57 -16.45 -11.17
N ALA A 71 -22.17 -17.22 -10.16
CA ALA A 71 -23.07 -17.62 -9.08
C ALA A 71 -23.68 -16.37 -8.40
N PRO A 72 -24.98 -16.38 -8.03
CA PRO A 72 -25.66 -15.20 -7.47
C PRO A 72 -24.96 -14.58 -6.26
N LYS A 73 -24.37 -15.40 -5.39
CA LYS A 73 -23.60 -14.94 -4.21
C LYS A 73 -22.34 -14.15 -4.60
N LEU A 74 -21.59 -14.63 -5.61
CA LEU A 74 -20.39 -13.94 -6.10
C LEU A 74 -20.77 -12.64 -6.81
N ARG A 75 -21.85 -12.62 -7.59
CA ARG A 75 -22.37 -11.39 -8.20
C ARG A 75 -22.70 -10.34 -7.13
N ALA A 76 -23.43 -10.72 -6.08
CA ALA A 76 -23.75 -9.81 -4.98
C ALA A 76 -22.50 -9.24 -4.30
N LEU A 77 -21.44 -10.05 -4.13
CA LEU A 77 -20.16 -9.58 -3.60
C LEU A 77 -19.45 -8.60 -4.56
N VAL A 78 -19.40 -8.92 -5.86
CA VAL A 78 -18.81 -8.05 -6.88
C VAL A 78 -19.54 -6.71 -6.90
N ASP A 79 -20.88 -6.72 -6.95
CA ASP A 79 -21.72 -5.53 -6.96
C ASP A 79 -21.53 -4.70 -5.68
N HIS A 80 -21.36 -5.36 -4.52
CA HIS A 80 -21.07 -4.69 -3.26
C HIS A 80 -19.70 -4.00 -3.28
N LEU A 81 -18.65 -4.70 -3.71
CA LEU A 81 -17.28 -4.16 -3.77
C LEU A 81 -17.14 -3.04 -4.81
N GLN A 82 -17.87 -3.11 -5.93
CA GLN A 82 -17.87 -2.05 -6.95
C GLN A 82 -18.45 -0.72 -6.46
N ARG A 83 -19.30 -0.72 -5.41
CA ARG A 83 -19.83 0.50 -4.80
C ARG A 83 -18.81 1.27 -3.97
N PHE A 84 -17.71 0.63 -3.57
CA PHE A 84 -16.61 1.26 -2.82
C PHE A 84 -15.54 1.86 -3.74
N ARG A 85 -15.80 1.93 -5.06
CA ARG A 85 -14.95 2.67 -5.99
C ARG A 85 -15.05 4.18 -5.76
#